data_AF-A0A946FDF2-F1
#
_entry.id   AF-A0A946FDF2-F1
#
_cell.length_a   1.000
_cell.length_b   1.000
_cell.length_c   1.000
_cell.angle_alpha   90.00
_cell.angle_beta   90.00
_cell.angle_gamma   90.00
#
_symmetry.space_group_name_H-M   'P 1'
#
loop_
_entity.id
_entity.type
_entity.pdbx_description
1 polymer ?
#
loop_
_entity_poly.entity_id
_entity_poly.type
_entity_poly.pdbx_seq_one_letter_code
_entity_poly.pdbx_strand_id
1 'polypeptide(L)'
;MIVASAALFSGTVLADETTAAGDRIDQRGDRIEDRLDDRGDRIDDRLDNRGDRINDRLDNRGDRVDDRLDDKGDRINDRLDRRSDRAADAGRDGLSDRLDRKGDRIDRRLDKKGDRVNRRLDNRGDRIDRRLDKKGDRIDRRMGHRGNRIDRRHDQRGQRVNRRRNN
;
A
#
# COMPACT_ATOMS: atom_id res chain seq x y z
N MET A 1 19.68 -66.33 -22.58
CA MET A 1 18.54 -65.86 -21.75
C MET A 1 18.94 -64.85 -20.68
N ILE A 2 20.09 -64.97 -20.00
CA ILE A 2 20.48 -64.08 -18.87
C ILE A 2 20.65 -62.61 -19.29
N VAL A 3 21.23 -62.33 -20.46
CA VAL A 3 21.45 -60.95 -20.97
C VAL A 3 20.13 -60.23 -21.30
N ALA A 4 19.13 -60.95 -21.79
CA ALA A 4 17.81 -60.39 -22.10
C ALA A 4 17.02 -60.03 -20.82
N SER A 5 17.09 -60.87 -19.78
CA SER A 5 16.45 -60.57 -18.48
C SER A 5 17.13 -59.41 -17.74
N ALA A 6 18.45 -59.28 -17.80
CA ALA A 6 19.16 -58.14 -17.20
C ALA A 6 18.84 -56.82 -17.90
N ALA A 7 18.73 -56.83 -19.24
CA ALA A 7 18.32 -55.65 -20.02
C ALA A 7 16.87 -55.22 -19.73
N LEU A 8 15.95 -56.18 -19.62
CA LEU A 8 14.55 -55.92 -19.27
C LEU A 8 14.40 -55.37 -17.84
N PHE A 9 15.13 -55.96 -16.87
CA PHE A 9 15.13 -55.49 -15.48
C PHE A 9 15.71 -54.07 -15.36
N SER A 10 16.81 -53.79 -16.05
CA SER A 10 17.44 -52.46 -16.06
C SER A 10 16.54 -51.40 -16.71
N GLY A 11 15.80 -51.76 -17.78
CA GLY A 11 14.83 -50.87 -18.43
C GLY A 11 13.63 -50.54 -17.55
N THR A 12 13.11 -51.52 -16.79
CA THR A 12 12.00 -51.29 -15.86
C THR A 12 12.37 -50.39 -14.69
N VAL A 13 13.58 -50.53 -14.14
CA VAL A 13 14.07 -49.69 -13.04
C VAL A 13 14.28 -48.24 -13.50
N LEU A 14 14.82 -48.03 -14.71
CA LEU A 14 14.98 -46.70 -15.31
C LEU A 14 13.63 -46.01 -15.60
N ALA A 15 12.62 -46.77 -16.04
CA ALA A 15 11.28 -46.23 -16.27
C ALA A 15 10.58 -45.81 -14.96
N ASP A 16 10.81 -46.54 -13.87
CA ASP A 16 10.27 -46.23 -12.55
C ASP A 16 10.96 -45.01 -11.92
N GLU A 17 12.30 -44.94 -12.00
CA GLU A 17 13.07 -43.78 -11.55
C GLU A 17 12.73 -42.49 -12.30
N THR A 18 12.49 -42.57 -13.61
CA THR A 18 12.10 -41.41 -14.43
C THR A 18 10.66 -40.95 -14.15
N THR A 19 9.74 -41.87 -13.86
CA THR A 19 8.37 -41.53 -13.43
C THR A 19 8.40 -40.83 -12.06
N ALA A 20 9.11 -41.42 -11.09
CA ALA A 20 9.29 -40.82 -9.78
C ALA A 20 10.01 -39.45 -9.84
N ALA A 21 10.90 -39.24 -10.80
CA ALA A 21 11.54 -37.94 -11.02
C ALA A 21 10.56 -36.89 -11.58
N GLY A 22 9.65 -37.27 -12.46
CA GLY A 22 8.56 -36.42 -12.96
C GLY A 22 7.64 -35.97 -11.84
N ASP A 23 7.11 -36.92 -11.07
CA ASP A 23 6.20 -36.64 -9.95
C ASP A 23 6.83 -35.70 -8.91
N ARG A 24 8.14 -35.86 -8.64
CA ARG A 24 8.89 -34.97 -7.73
C ARG A 24 9.08 -33.56 -8.29
N ILE A 25 9.14 -33.39 -9.60
CA ILE A 25 9.24 -32.07 -10.25
C ILE A 25 7.89 -31.36 -10.15
N ASP A 26 6.79 -32.06 -10.41
CA ASP A 26 5.44 -31.50 -10.37
C ASP A 26 5.08 -31.09 -8.93
N GLN A 27 5.26 -31.99 -7.95
CA GLN A 27 5.07 -31.67 -6.53
C GLN A 27 5.95 -30.52 -6.02
N ARG A 28 7.07 -30.25 -6.68
CA ARG A 28 7.94 -29.12 -6.37
C ARG A 28 7.47 -27.85 -7.08
N GLY A 29 6.80 -27.97 -8.23
CA GLY A 29 6.09 -26.89 -8.91
C GLY A 29 4.98 -26.36 -8.04
N ASP A 30 4.05 -27.23 -7.67
CA ASP A 30 2.89 -26.90 -6.84
C ASP A 30 3.35 -26.21 -5.53
N ARG A 31 4.34 -26.79 -4.84
CA ARG A 31 4.89 -26.20 -3.61
C ARG A 31 5.56 -24.84 -3.79
N ILE A 32 6.03 -24.50 -4.99
CA ILE A 32 6.60 -23.19 -5.28
C ILE A 32 5.50 -22.19 -5.61
N GLU A 33 4.47 -22.62 -6.35
CA GLU A 33 3.27 -21.83 -6.66
C GLU A 33 2.55 -21.43 -5.36
N ASP A 34 2.23 -22.39 -4.49
CA ASP A 34 1.61 -22.14 -3.19
C ASP A 34 2.40 -21.12 -2.36
N ARG A 35 3.74 -21.22 -2.37
CA ARG A 35 4.62 -20.30 -1.63
C ARG A 35 4.70 -18.92 -2.25
N LEU A 36 4.47 -18.80 -3.56
CA LEU A 36 4.43 -17.52 -4.23
C LEU A 36 3.10 -16.83 -3.94
N ASP A 37 1.99 -17.56 -3.96
CA ASP A 37 0.67 -17.04 -3.65
C ASP A 37 0.59 -16.59 -2.18
N ASP A 38 0.98 -17.45 -1.24
CA ASP A 38 1.12 -17.11 0.19
C ASP A 38 1.96 -15.84 0.42
N ARG A 39 2.97 -15.64 -0.43
CA ARG A 39 3.87 -14.50 -0.33
C ARG A 39 3.29 -13.25 -1.00
N GLY A 40 2.45 -13.41 -2.02
CA GLY A 40 1.64 -12.35 -2.62
C GLY A 40 0.67 -11.79 -1.59
N ASP A 41 -0.18 -12.66 -1.04
CA ASP A 41 -1.20 -12.30 -0.04
C ASP A 41 -0.58 -11.56 1.16
N ARG A 42 0.52 -12.08 1.70
CA ARG A 42 1.24 -11.42 2.82
C ARG A 42 1.82 -10.05 2.47
N ILE A 43 2.14 -9.80 1.20
CA ILE A 43 2.62 -8.50 0.76
C ILE A 43 1.43 -7.54 0.65
N ASP A 44 0.33 -7.98 0.07
CA ASP A 44 -0.88 -7.17 -0.13
C ASP A 44 -1.46 -6.76 1.21
N ASP A 45 -1.63 -7.71 2.14
CA ASP A 45 -2.00 -7.44 3.53
C ASP A 45 -1.10 -6.37 4.17
N ARG A 46 0.22 -6.45 3.93
CA ARG A 46 1.17 -5.46 4.50
C ARG A 46 1.08 -4.11 3.82
N LEU A 47 0.72 -4.04 2.55
CA LEU A 47 0.54 -2.77 1.84
C LEU A 47 -0.75 -2.10 2.29
N ASP A 48 -1.84 -2.85 2.41
CA ASP A 48 -3.15 -2.35 2.87
C ASP A 48 -3.06 -1.85 4.30
N ASN A 49 -2.56 -2.68 5.23
CA ASN A 49 -2.32 -2.28 6.62
C ASN A 49 -1.41 -1.04 6.73
N ARG A 50 -0.50 -0.84 5.77
CA ARG A 50 0.37 0.33 5.74
C ARG A 50 -0.34 1.54 5.15
N GLY A 51 -1.23 1.36 4.17
CA GLY A 51 -2.12 2.39 3.64
C GLY A 51 -3.01 2.94 4.74
N ASP A 52 -3.76 2.06 5.42
CA ASP A 52 -4.68 2.42 6.50
C ASP A 52 -3.97 3.22 7.59
N ARG A 53 -2.83 2.72 8.09
CA ARG A 53 -2.03 3.44 9.11
C ARG A 53 -1.52 4.79 8.66
N ILE A 54 -1.32 5.00 7.36
CA ILE A 54 -0.91 6.30 6.84
C ILE A 54 -2.13 7.24 6.77
N ASN A 55 -3.28 6.75 6.30
CA ASN A 55 -4.51 7.51 6.22
C ASN A 55 -4.98 7.94 7.61
N ASP A 56 -5.01 7.03 8.59
CA ASP A 56 -5.29 7.35 9.99
C ASP A 56 -4.39 8.47 10.52
N ARG A 57 -3.10 8.44 10.17
CA ARG A 57 -2.13 9.47 10.61
C ARG A 57 -2.33 10.81 9.92
N LEU A 58 -2.84 10.82 8.69
CA LEU A 58 -3.17 12.05 7.97
C LEU A 58 -4.44 12.66 8.53
N ASP A 59 -5.47 11.86 8.80
CA ASP A 59 -6.74 12.30 9.38
C ASP A 59 -6.51 12.88 10.78
N ASN A 60 -5.85 12.12 11.66
CA ASN A 60 -5.45 12.60 12.99
C ASN A 60 -4.59 13.87 12.95
N ARG A 61 -3.86 14.11 11.86
CA ARG A 61 -3.08 15.33 11.67
C ARG A 61 -3.96 16.48 11.17
N GLY A 62 -4.96 16.20 10.34
CA GLY A 62 -6.00 17.14 9.92
C GLY A 62 -6.75 17.67 11.13
N ASP A 63 -7.34 16.78 11.92
CA ASP A 63 -8.10 17.12 13.12
C ASP A 63 -7.30 18.02 14.07
N ARG A 64 -6.04 17.63 14.36
CA ARG A 64 -5.15 18.42 15.22
C ARG A 64 -4.79 19.79 14.66
N VAL A 65 -4.80 19.96 13.33
CA VAL A 65 -4.58 21.28 12.74
C VAL A 65 -5.84 22.12 12.87
N ASP A 66 -7.00 21.54 12.61
CA ASP A 66 -8.29 22.23 12.70
C ASP A 66 -8.55 22.67 14.14
N ASP A 67 -8.40 21.79 15.14
CA ASP A 67 -8.47 22.13 16.57
C ASP A 67 -7.58 23.32 16.94
N ARG A 68 -6.35 23.34 16.41
CA ARG A 68 -5.38 24.42 16.69
C ARG A 68 -5.71 25.72 15.98
N LEU A 69 -6.40 25.67 14.85
CA LEU A 69 -6.83 26.85 14.12
C LEU A 69 -8.05 27.46 14.81
N ASP A 70 -8.98 26.63 15.27
CA ASP A 70 -10.17 27.04 16.02
C ASP A 70 -9.77 27.66 17.36
N ASP A 71 -8.97 26.95 18.17
CA ASP A 71 -8.40 27.47 19.43
C ASP A 71 -7.71 28.83 19.24
N LYS A 72 -7.06 29.01 18.09
CA LYS A 72 -6.35 30.24 17.76
C LYS A 72 -7.31 31.33 17.32
N GLY A 73 -8.35 31.00 16.57
CA GLY A 73 -9.44 31.89 16.19
C GLY A 73 -10.11 32.47 17.43
N ASP A 74 -10.59 31.58 18.31
CA ASP A 74 -11.26 31.95 19.56
C ASP A 74 -10.43 32.90 20.41
N ARG A 75 -9.16 32.57 20.66
CA ARG A 75 -8.24 33.44 21.43
C ARG A 75 -8.01 34.80 20.79
N ILE A 76 -8.05 34.87 19.46
CA ILE A 76 -7.89 36.15 18.76
C ILE A 76 -9.17 36.97 18.87
N ASN A 77 -10.33 36.35 18.67
CA ASN A 77 -11.64 37.00 18.74
C ASN A 77 -11.90 37.52 20.15
N ASP A 78 -11.73 36.69 21.18
CA ASP A 78 -11.75 37.09 22.59
C ASP A 78 -10.91 38.35 22.88
N ARG A 79 -9.73 38.44 22.26
CA ARG A 79 -8.82 39.56 22.47
C ARG A 79 -9.23 40.81 21.69
N LEU A 80 -9.84 40.64 20.53
CA LEU A 80 -10.34 41.73 19.71
C LEU A 80 -11.63 42.30 20.29
N ASP A 81 -12.55 41.45 20.72
CA ASP A 81 -13.81 41.83 21.36
C ASP A 81 -13.54 42.65 22.62
N ARG A 82 -12.70 42.15 23.54
CA ARG A 82 -12.28 42.92 24.74
C ARG A 82 -11.56 44.23 24.42
N ARG A 83 -11.01 44.40 23.22
CA ARG A 83 -10.41 45.68 22.79
C ARG A 83 -11.46 46.58 22.13
N SER A 84 -12.44 45.99 21.44
CA SER A 84 -13.58 46.65 20.83
C SER A 84 -14.46 47.26 21.92
N ASP A 85 -14.87 46.45 22.90
CA ASP A 85 -15.67 46.89 24.06
C ASP A 85 -15.01 48.07 24.79
N ARG A 86 -13.71 47.96 25.09
CA ARG A 86 -12.96 49.05 25.73
C ARG A 86 -12.82 50.30 24.87
N ALA A 87 -12.86 50.17 23.55
CA ALA A 87 -12.86 51.31 22.64
C ALA A 87 -14.23 51.98 22.63
N ALA A 88 -15.32 51.19 22.59
CA ALA A 88 -16.69 51.67 22.70
C ALA A 88 -16.93 52.39 24.03
N ASP A 89 -16.53 51.79 25.16
CA ASP A 89 -16.63 52.40 26.51
C ASP A 89 -15.88 53.75 26.60
N ALA A 90 -14.83 53.92 25.80
CA ALA A 90 -14.04 55.15 25.73
C ALA A 90 -14.59 56.17 24.71
N GLY A 91 -15.77 55.93 24.12
CA GLY A 91 -16.38 56.77 23.09
C GLY A 91 -15.62 56.77 21.76
N ARG A 92 -14.87 55.69 21.48
CA ARG A 92 -14.03 55.53 20.28
C ARG A 92 -14.66 54.54 19.30
N ASP A 93 -15.90 54.79 18.90
CA ASP A 93 -16.71 53.88 18.06
C ASP A 93 -15.99 53.50 16.75
N GLY A 94 -15.34 54.46 16.10
CA GLY A 94 -14.57 54.18 14.86
C GLY A 94 -13.37 53.24 15.05
N LEU A 95 -12.82 53.14 16.27
CA LEU A 95 -11.81 52.14 16.62
C LEU A 95 -12.46 50.78 16.90
N SER A 96 -13.60 50.76 17.58
CA SER A 96 -14.41 49.55 17.82
C SER A 96 -14.74 48.85 16.50
N ASP A 97 -15.39 49.57 15.58
CA ASP A 97 -15.71 49.11 14.22
C ASP A 97 -14.50 48.53 13.47
N ARG A 98 -13.34 49.16 13.65
CA ARG A 98 -12.10 48.73 12.99
C ARG A 98 -11.56 47.43 13.57
N LEU A 99 -11.76 47.20 14.87
CA LEU A 99 -11.36 45.97 15.55
C LEU A 99 -12.28 44.82 15.17
N ASP A 100 -13.59 45.03 15.10
CA ASP A 100 -14.56 44.01 14.68
C ASP A 100 -14.28 43.56 13.24
N ARG A 101 -14.15 44.51 12.30
CA ARG A 101 -13.77 44.21 10.91
C ARG A 101 -12.42 43.52 10.79
N LYS A 102 -11.53 43.70 11.77
CA LYS A 102 -10.24 43.01 11.83
C LYS A 102 -10.42 41.57 12.30
N GLY A 103 -11.32 41.30 13.24
CA GLY A 103 -11.77 39.95 13.64
C GLY A 103 -12.28 39.18 12.43
N ASP A 104 -13.30 39.72 11.74
CA ASP A 104 -13.88 39.11 10.53
C ASP A 104 -12.84 38.80 9.44
N ARG A 105 -11.78 39.63 9.34
CA ARG A 105 -10.72 39.42 8.37
C ARG A 105 -9.76 38.32 8.81
N ILE A 106 -9.53 38.17 10.10
CA ILE A 106 -8.69 37.11 10.64
C ILE A 106 -9.42 35.77 10.54
N ASP A 107 -10.70 35.70 10.88
CA ASP A 107 -11.50 34.48 10.77
C ASP A 107 -11.48 33.95 9.34
N ARG A 108 -11.84 34.79 8.36
CA ARG A 108 -11.75 34.44 6.93
C ARG A 108 -10.35 34.03 6.47
N ARG A 109 -9.29 34.44 7.16
CA ARG A 109 -7.91 34.00 6.85
C ARG A 109 -7.58 32.67 7.51
N LEU A 110 -8.11 32.39 8.69
CA LEU A 110 -7.97 31.12 9.39
C LEU A 110 -8.76 30.03 8.66
N ASP A 111 -10.00 30.28 8.26
CA ASP A 111 -10.82 29.35 7.46
C ASP A 111 -10.11 28.95 6.18
N LYS A 112 -9.68 29.94 5.39
CA LYS A 112 -8.91 29.71 4.15
C LYS A 112 -7.61 28.97 4.38
N LYS A 113 -7.02 29.10 5.56
CA LYS A 113 -5.81 28.38 5.93
C LYS A 113 -6.15 26.93 6.29
N GLY A 114 -7.21 26.68 7.05
CA GLY A 114 -7.76 25.34 7.32
C GLY A 114 -8.05 24.61 6.03
N ASP A 115 -8.88 25.20 5.15
CA ASP A 115 -9.20 24.63 3.84
C ASP A 115 -7.96 24.28 3.01
N ARG A 116 -6.92 25.12 3.08
CA ARG A 116 -5.68 24.90 2.33
C ARG A 116 -4.87 23.76 2.94
N VAL A 117 -4.88 23.60 4.26
CA VAL A 117 -4.22 22.47 4.92
C VAL A 117 -4.96 21.18 4.59
N ASN A 118 -6.28 21.15 4.72
CA ASN A 118 -7.09 19.96 4.46
C ASN A 118 -6.91 19.49 3.02
N ARG A 119 -7.05 20.39 2.03
CA ARG A 119 -6.72 20.09 0.64
C ARG A 119 -5.30 19.54 0.44
N ARG A 120 -4.31 20.00 1.20
CA ARG A 120 -2.93 19.49 1.09
C ARG A 120 -2.78 18.10 1.70
N LEU A 121 -3.54 17.78 2.74
CA LEU A 121 -3.57 16.46 3.36
C LEU A 121 -4.27 15.46 2.45
N ASP A 122 -5.43 15.82 1.89
CA ASP A 122 -6.17 14.99 0.92
C ASP A 122 -5.30 14.64 -0.30
N ASN A 123 -4.72 15.66 -0.94
CA ASN A 123 -3.80 15.47 -2.07
C ASN A 123 -2.59 14.59 -1.73
N ARG A 124 -2.18 14.59 -0.44
CA ARG A 124 -1.08 13.76 0.05
C ARG A 124 -1.54 12.32 0.25
N GLY A 125 -2.75 12.10 0.78
CA GLY A 125 -3.44 10.80 0.83
C GLY A 125 -3.53 10.17 -0.56
N ASP A 126 -4.17 10.87 -1.50
CA ASP A 126 -4.32 10.41 -2.90
C ASP A 126 -3.00 10.05 -3.58
N ARG A 127 -1.91 10.75 -3.25
CA ARG A 127 -0.58 10.48 -3.81
C ARG A 127 0.04 9.25 -3.18
N ILE A 128 -0.24 8.98 -1.91
CA ILE A 128 0.24 7.79 -1.21
C ILE A 128 -0.52 6.56 -1.72
N ASP A 129 -1.85 6.63 -1.84
CA ASP A 129 -2.68 5.53 -2.34
C ASP A 129 -2.22 5.11 -3.74
N ARG A 130 -2.14 6.07 -4.68
CA ARG A 130 -1.60 5.82 -6.03
C ARG A 130 -0.18 5.25 -6.06
N ARG A 131 0.63 5.48 -5.03
CA ARG A 131 1.98 4.89 -4.92
C ARG A 131 1.94 3.48 -4.37
N LEU A 132 0.99 3.17 -3.48
CA LEU A 132 0.77 1.83 -2.95
C LEU A 132 0.19 0.93 -4.04
N ASP A 133 -0.83 1.39 -4.79
CA ASP A 133 -1.41 0.65 -5.92
C ASP A 133 -0.34 0.28 -6.95
N LYS A 134 0.44 1.28 -7.41
CA LYS A 134 1.55 1.06 -8.36
C LYS A 134 2.61 0.10 -7.83
N LYS A 135 2.75 0.02 -6.52
CA LYS A 135 3.70 -0.89 -5.87
C LYS A 135 3.14 -2.30 -5.81
N GLY A 136 1.85 -2.47 -5.49
CA GLY A 136 1.09 -3.73 -5.60
C GLY A 136 1.20 -4.29 -7.01
N ASP A 137 0.74 -3.53 -8.00
CA ASP A 137 0.84 -3.86 -9.44
C ASP A 137 2.23 -4.37 -9.87
N ARG A 138 3.29 -3.70 -9.38
CA ARG A 138 4.67 -4.05 -9.73
C ARG A 138 5.08 -5.36 -9.08
N ILE A 139 4.60 -5.64 -7.87
CA ILE A 139 4.85 -6.89 -7.19
C ILE A 139 4.10 -8.01 -7.91
N ASP A 140 2.83 -7.83 -8.23
CA ASP A 140 2.00 -8.83 -8.94
C ASP A 140 2.64 -9.23 -10.26
N ARG A 141 3.04 -8.25 -11.07
CA ARG A 141 3.75 -8.52 -12.34
C ARG A 141 5.05 -9.29 -12.11
N ARG A 142 5.82 -8.95 -11.07
CA ARG A 142 7.07 -9.66 -10.74
C ARG A 142 6.82 -11.08 -10.26
N MET A 143 5.74 -11.31 -9.52
CA MET A 143 5.33 -12.63 -9.03
C MET A 143 4.84 -13.48 -10.21
N GLY A 144 3.94 -12.95 -11.05
CA GLY A 144 3.50 -13.62 -12.27
C GLY A 144 4.66 -13.94 -13.22
N HIS A 145 5.64 -13.04 -13.41
CA HIS A 145 6.83 -13.36 -14.21
C HIS A 145 7.73 -14.43 -13.57
N ARG A 146 7.77 -14.52 -12.24
CA ARG A 146 8.50 -15.57 -11.53
C ARG A 146 7.80 -16.92 -11.68
N GLY A 147 6.48 -16.98 -11.49
CA GLY A 147 5.65 -18.17 -11.73
C GLY A 147 5.88 -18.72 -13.13
N ASN A 148 5.61 -17.90 -14.15
CA ASN A 148 5.87 -18.25 -15.56
C ASN A 148 7.29 -18.76 -15.85
N ARG A 149 8.32 -18.25 -15.16
CA ARG A 149 9.71 -18.72 -15.33
C ARG A 149 9.94 -20.07 -14.66
N ILE A 150 9.27 -20.34 -13.55
CA ILE A 150 9.30 -21.63 -12.85
C ILE A 150 8.59 -22.67 -13.71
N ASP A 151 7.40 -22.38 -14.22
CA ASP A 151 6.61 -23.28 -15.07
C ASP A 151 7.42 -23.73 -16.28
N ARG A 152 7.98 -22.77 -17.04
CA ARG A 152 8.83 -23.07 -18.19
C ARG A 152 10.05 -23.93 -17.84
N ARG A 153 10.63 -23.75 -16.65
CA ARG A 153 11.79 -24.56 -16.21
C ARG A 153 11.35 -25.97 -15.82
N HIS A 154 10.15 -26.12 -15.26
CA HIS A 154 9.56 -27.41 -14.91
C HIS A 154 9.16 -28.17 -16.17
N ASP A 155 8.48 -27.53 -17.12
CA ASP A 155 8.17 -28.10 -18.44
C ASP A 155 9.41 -28.63 -19.15
N GLN A 156 10.47 -27.81 -19.21
CA GLN A 156 11.74 -28.20 -19.85
C GLN A 156 12.41 -29.37 -19.13
N ARG A 157 12.30 -29.45 -17.80
CA ARG A 157 12.82 -30.59 -17.03
C ARG A 157 11.98 -31.84 -17.26
N GLY A 158 10.65 -31.74 -17.23
CA GLY A 158 9.74 -32.85 -17.53
C GLY A 158 9.97 -33.42 -18.93
N GLN A 159 10.12 -32.56 -19.94
CA GLN A 159 10.47 -32.97 -21.30
C GLN A 159 11.82 -33.68 -21.38
N ARG A 160 12.83 -33.24 -20.62
CA ARG A 160 14.14 -33.91 -20.56
C ARG A 160 14.06 -35.29 -19.92
N VAL A 161 13.25 -35.44 -18.87
CA VAL A 161 12.99 -36.73 -18.20
C VAL A 161 12.28 -37.68 -19.16
N ASN A 162 11.21 -37.21 -19.84
CA ASN A 162 10.49 -38.02 -20.83
C ASN A 162 11.36 -38.44 -22.02
N ARG A 163 12.24 -37.57 -22.53
CA ARG A 163 13.19 -37.97 -23.60
C ARG A 163 14.17 -39.05 -23.15
N ARG A 164 14.60 -39.05 -21.87
CA ARG A 164 15.46 -40.10 -21.32
C ARG A 164 14.74 -41.42 -21.07
N ARG A 165 13.42 -41.39 -20.92
CA ARG A 165 12.57 -42.58 -20.81
C ARG A 165 12.29 -43.25 -22.15
N ASN A 166 12.21 -42.45 -23.22
CA ASN A 166 11.87 -42.91 -24.57
C ASN A 166 13.09 -43.30 -25.43
N ASN A 167 14.31 -43.04 -24.95
CA ASN A 167 15.59 -43.46 -25.56
C ASN A 167 16.20 -44.58 -24.72
#